data_AF-A0A109WCG0-F1
#
_entry.id   AF-A0A109WCG0-F1
#
_cell.length_a   1.000
_cell.length_b   1.000
_cell.length_c   1.000
_cell.angle_alpha   90.00
_cell.angle_beta   90.00
_cell.angle_gamma   90.00
#
_symmetry.space_group_name_H-M   'P 1'
#
loop_
_entity.id
_entity.type
_entity.pdbx_description
1 polymer ?
#
loop_
_entity_poly.entity_id
_entity_poly.type
_entity_poly.pdbx_seq_one_letter_code
_entity_poly.pdbx_strand_id
1 'polypeptide(L)' 'MAKQVIHLATAEWAEVLNCLVQKIQLPEKYRDHALTGNFRGYRDCHIKPDLVLVYKLHDDEIELHHLKTHSELFG' A
#
# COMPACT_ATOMS: atom_id res chain seq x y z
N MET A 1 18.26 -7.02 6.22
CA MET A 1 17.98 -7.33 4.81
C MET A 1 16.92 -8.40 4.57
N ALA A 2 16.58 -9.31 5.52
CA ALA A 2 15.58 -10.38 5.29
C ALA A 2 14.16 -10.13 5.85
N LYS A 3 13.98 -9.17 6.78
CA LYS A 3 12.70 -9.00 7.51
C LYS A 3 11.54 -8.47 6.66
N GLN A 4 11.79 -7.71 5.59
CA GLN A 4 10.72 -7.09 4.79
C GLN A 4 10.10 -8.04 3.75
N VAL A 5 10.84 -9.02 3.24
CA VAL A 5 10.40 -9.87 2.11
C VAL A 5 9.25 -10.81 2.49
N ILE A 6 9.17 -11.21 3.77
CA ILE A 6 8.10 -12.12 4.25
C ILE A 6 6.71 -11.51 4.05
N HIS A 7 6.58 -10.18 4.14
CA HIS A 7 5.30 -9.50 3.95
C HIS A 7 4.83 -9.48 2.50
N LEU A 8 5.72 -9.70 1.54
CA LEU A 8 5.40 -9.74 0.11
C LEU A 8 4.85 -11.10 -0.34
N ALA A 9 4.86 -12.11 0.53
CA ALA A 9 4.39 -13.46 0.24
C ALA A 9 3.10 -13.82 0.99
N THR A 10 2.29 -12.83 1.38
CA THR A 10 1.01 -13.06 2.07
C THR A 10 -0.18 -12.94 1.12
N ALA A 11 -1.29 -13.57 1.48
CA ALA A 11 -2.53 -13.50 0.70
C ALA A 11 -3.04 -12.06 0.61
N GLU A 12 -2.91 -11.27 1.67
CA GLU A 12 -3.34 -9.88 1.69
C GLU A 12 -2.52 -9.02 0.73
N TRP A 13 -1.20 -9.24 0.66
CA TRP A 13 -0.34 -8.55 -0.30
C TRP A 13 -0.72 -8.89 -1.74
N ALA A 14 -0.93 -10.18 -2.02
CA ALA A 14 -1.33 -10.64 -3.35
C ALA A 14 -2.69 -10.08 -3.77
N GLU A 15 -3.66 -10.02 -2.84
CA GLU A 15 -4.99 -9.44 -3.09
C GLU A 15 -4.89 -7.95 -3.43
N VAL A 16 -4.12 -7.18 -2.65
CA VAL A 16 -3.89 -5.75 -2.90
C VAL A 16 -3.23 -5.52 -4.26
N LEU A 17 -2.13 -6.22 -4.56
CA LEU A 17 -1.46 -6.06 -5.85
C LEU A 17 -2.36 -6.44 -7.03
N ASN A 18 -3.14 -7.52 -6.91
CA ASN A 18 -4.07 -7.91 -7.95
C ASN A 18 -5.14 -6.83 -8.17
N CYS A 19 -5.70 -6.26 -7.11
CA CYS A 19 -6.65 -5.16 -7.22
C CYS A 19 -6.05 -3.95 -7.94
N LEU A 20 -4.83 -3.54 -7.54
CA LEU A 20 -4.14 -2.40 -8.13
C LEU A 20 -3.84 -2.61 -9.61
N VAL A 21 -3.27 -3.77 -9.98
CA VAL A 21 -2.91 -4.10 -11.37
C VAL A 21 -4.14 -4.18 -12.26
N GLN A 22 -5.26 -4.71 -11.75
CA GLN A 22 -6.51 -4.79 -12.49
C GLN A 22 -7.29 -3.46 -12.51
N LYS A 23 -6.78 -2.40 -11.85
CA LYS A 23 -7.44 -1.10 -11.69
C LYS A 23 -8.85 -1.22 -11.10
N ILE A 24 -9.05 -2.17 -10.18
CA ILE A 24 -10.32 -2.35 -9.44
C ILE A 24 -10.20 -1.80 -8.03
N GLN A 25 -11.33 -1.44 -7.44
CA GLN A 25 -11.40 -0.90 -6.09
C GLN A 25 -10.87 -1.92 -5.06
N LEU A 26 -10.03 -1.46 -4.13
CA LEU A 26 -9.59 -2.29 -3.00
C LEU A 26 -10.76 -2.55 -2.05
N PRO A 27 -10.86 -3.76 -1.48
CA PRO A 27 -11.79 -4.03 -0.39
C PRO A 27 -11.65 -3.04 0.77
N GLU A 28 -12.78 -2.64 1.38
CA GLU A 28 -12.82 -1.62 2.45
C GLU A 28 -11.91 -1.94 3.65
N LYS A 29 -11.65 -3.24 3.91
CA LYS A 29 -10.73 -3.69 4.97
C LYS A 29 -9.32 -3.10 4.85
N TYR A 30 -8.89 -2.76 3.64
CA TYR A 30 -7.58 -2.17 3.37
C TYR A 30 -7.53 -0.66 3.61
N ARG A 31 -8.68 -0.01 3.89
CA ARG A 31 -8.74 1.42 4.23
C ARG A 31 -7.98 2.32 3.25
N ASP A 32 -8.10 2.00 1.96
CA ASP A 32 -7.42 2.76 0.91
C ASP A 32 -7.92 4.21 0.88
N HIS A 33 -7.00 5.17 0.97
CA HIS A 33 -7.35 6.59 0.90
C HIS A 33 -6.24 7.42 0.26
N ALA A 34 -6.62 8.60 -0.24
CA ALA A 34 -5.66 9.55 -0.78
C ALA A 34 -5.00 10.34 0.35
N LEU A 35 -3.68 10.47 0.29
CA LEU A 35 -2.94 11.31 1.21
C LEU A 35 -3.14 12.80 0.89
N THR A 36 -2.97 13.64 1.92
CA THR A 36 -3.21 15.08 1.84
C THR A 36 -1.92 15.90 2.06
N GLY A 37 -1.99 17.22 1.89
CA GLY A 37 -0.86 18.12 2.08
C GLY A 37 0.29 17.87 1.09
N ASN A 38 1.51 17.74 1.61
CA ASN A 38 2.72 17.50 0.82
C ASN A 38 2.73 16.14 0.09
N PHE A 39 1.84 15.22 0.47
CA PHE A 39 1.70 13.90 -0.13
C PHE A 39 0.50 13.83 -1.09
N ARG A 40 0.00 14.97 -1.57
CA ARG A 40 -1.07 14.99 -2.57
C ARG A 40 -0.66 14.18 -3.81
N GLY A 41 -1.55 13.29 -4.24
CA GLY A 41 -1.32 12.39 -5.37
C GLY A 41 -0.81 11.00 -4.96
N TYR A 42 -0.36 10.84 -3.71
CA TYR A 42 -0.11 9.52 -3.13
C TYR A 42 -1.37 8.96 -2.48
N ARG A 43 -1.37 7.65 -2.31
CA ARG A 43 -2.39 6.88 -1.61
C ARG A 43 -1.72 5.98 -0.59
N ASP A 44 -2.45 5.66 0.46
CA ASP A 44 -2.04 4.65 1.43
C ASP A 44 -3.16 3.63 1.71
N CYS A 45 -2.75 2.38 1.94
CA CYS A 45 -3.65 1.32 2.33
C CYS A 45 -3.00 0.38 3.36
N HIS A 46 -3.81 -0.18 4.23
CA HIS A 46 -3.43 -1.03 5.35
C HIS A 46 -3.49 -2.50 4.95
N ILE A 47 -2.36 -3.08 4.54
CA ILE A 47 -2.26 -4.50 4.17
C ILE A 47 -2.43 -5.39 5.40
N LYS A 48 -1.94 -4.92 6.56
CA LYS A 48 -2.20 -5.50 7.89
C LYS A 48 -2.47 -4.35 8.87
N PRO A 49 -2.98 -4.61 10.10
CA PRO A 49 -3.27 -3.57 11.07
C PRO A 49 -2.12 -2.59 11.30
N ASP A 50 -0.87 -3.08 11.29
CA ASP A 50 0.33 -2.27 11.42
C ASP A 50 1.27 -2.36 10.20
N LEU A 51 0.74 -2.59 8.99
CA LEU A 51 1.54 -2.59 7.77
C LEU A 51 0.84 -1.75 6.70
N VAL A 52 1.45 -0.61 6.37
CA VAL A 52 0.93 0.38 5.43
C VAL A 52 1.76 0.35 4.16
N LEU A 53 1.06 0.26 3.03
CA LEU A 53 1.62 0.52 1.71
C LEU A 53 1.31 1.95 1.30
N VAL A 54 2.35 2.74 1.01
CA VAL A 54 2.22 4.03 0.32
C VAL A 54 2.57 3.82 -1.14
N TYR A 55 1.66 4.22 -2.01
CA TYR A 55 1.79 4.02 -3.45
C TYR A 55 1.23 5.21 -4.23
N LYS A 56 1.51 5.22 -5.53
CA LYS A 56 1.00 6.21 -6.47
C LYS A 56 0.56 5.51 -7.76
N LEU A 57 -0.57 5.95 -8.28
CA LEU A 57 -1.11 5.45 -9.54
C LEU A 57 -0.80 6.44 -10.65
N HIS A 58 -0.19 5.93 -11.71
CA HIS A 58 -0.02 6.56 -13.01
C HIS A 58 -0.81 5.75 -14.03
N ASP A 59 -1.20 6.35 -15.15
CA ASP A 59 -2.20 5.79 -16.09
C ASP A 59 -2.06 4.27 -16.28
N ASP A 60 -0.86 3.77 -16.57
CA ASP A 60 -0.57 2.34 -16.73
C ASP A 60 0.50 1.79 -15.76
N GLU A 61 0.90 2.58 -14.76
CA GLU A 61 1.99 2.23 -13.84
C GLU A 61 1.59 2.38 -12.37
N ILE A 62 2.07 1.48 -11.54
CA ILE A 62 1.89 1.52 -10.09
C ILE A 62 3.27 1.72 -9.46
N GLU A 63 3.49 2.86 -8.83
CA GLU A 63 4.70 3.13 -8.07
C GLU A 63 4.48 2.74 -6.62
N LEU A 64 5.24 1.75 -6.13
CA LEU A 64 5.23 1.33 -4.73
C LEU A 64 6.37 2.07 -4.00
N HIS A 65 6.03 2.98 -3.10
CA HIS A 65 7.01 3.87 -2.46
C HIS A 65 7.48 3.33 -1.11
N HIS A 66 6.55 2.95 -0.23
CA HIS A 66 6.87 2.46 1.11
C HIS A 66 5.99 1.30 1.52
N LEU A 67 6.60 0.27 2.12
CA LEU A 67 5.89 -0.79 2.83
C LEU A 67 6.48 -0.87 4.24
N LYS A 68 5.80 -0.24 5.19
CA LYS A 68 6.34 0.05 6.53
C LYS A 68 5.26 -0.05 7.60
N THR A 69 5.66 -0.18 8.85
CA THR A 69 4.71 -0.09 9.97
C THR A 69 4.33 1.36 10.26
N HIS A 70 3.27 1.60 11.03
CA HIS A 70 2.90 2.98 11.39
C HIS A 70 4.02 3.67 12.16
N SER A 71 4.68 2.95 13.07
CA SER A 71 5.81 3.48 13.84
C SER A 71 7.00 3.86 12.97
N GLU A 72 7.20 3.21 11.82
CA GLU A 72 8.29 3.54 10.89
C GLU A 72 7.96 4.70 9.94
N LEU A 73 6.67 5.08 9.83
CA LEU A 73 6.18 6.17 8.98
C LEU A 73 5.90 7.46 9.77
N PHE A 74 5.47 7.33 11.02
CA PHE A 74 4.98 8.45 11.84
C PHE A 74 5.63 8.55 13.23
N GLY A 75 6.60 7.69 13.52
CA GLY A 75 7.38 7.71 14.77
C GLY A 75 8.59 8.64 14.72
#